data_AF-A0A8T4LUC8-F1
#
_entry.id   AF-A0A8T4LUC8-F1
#
_cell.length_a   1.000
_cell.length_b   1.000
_cell.length_c   1.000
_cell.angle_alpha   90.00
_cell.angle_beta   90.00
_cell.angle_gamma   90.00
#
_symmetry.space_group_name_H-M   'P 1'
#
loop_
_entity.id
_entity.type
_entity.pdbx_description
1 polymer ?
#
loop_
_entity_poly.entity_id
_entity_poly.type
_entity_poly.pdbx_seq_one_letter_code
_entity_poly.pdbx_strand_id
1 'polypeptide(L)'
;MSEITSPEAGVLFKALEKSFSSVSLAIFKKGIGHLQTHSDFLSAYISPQKKSKSCFSGSEVFFSAPYSPKAKFMALEEKNKARSKFSINDIKDIDSLARALAENAVYCGSKIIGNCGHVHSSDNVSDSFYVYLSHDILKSEYIAFCELTINSKHLFGCSSTGETEFCINATETYRATRVFESAIAVNSTDLYYCYYCIGCCDCFFSFNQHSKSNMIGNNQLGREEYASLKKELLSQLASDLESGKRVPNLKGMVGNQ
;
A
#
# COMPACT_ATOMS: atom_id res chain seq x y z
N MET A 1 4.91 20.32 -0.75
CA MET A 1 5.28 19.39 0.33
C MET A 1 4.94 20.07 1.65
N SER A 2 3.96 19.55 2.39
CA SER A 2 3.77 19.97 3.77
C SER A 2 5.00 19.54 4.57
N GLU A 3 5.66 20.48 5.24
CA GLU A 3 6.83 20.18 6.06
C GLU A 3 6.45 19.12 7.10
N ILE A 4 7.26 18.06 7.16
CA ILE A 4 7.16 17.03 8.19
C ILE A 4 7.68 17.67 9.46
N THR A 5 6.79 18.18 10.31
CA THR A 5 7.18 18.95 11.50
C THR A 5 7.29 18.11 12.76
N SER A 6 6.78 16.88 12.77
CA SER A 6 6.87 16.02 13.97
C SER A 6 8.14 15.16 13.99
N PRO A 7 8.87 15.09 15.12
CA PRO A 7 10.02 14.19 15.27
C PRO A 7 9.69 12.72 15.01
N GLU A 8 8.47 12.29 15.35
CA GLU A 8 8.00 10.92 15.13
C GLU A 8 7.92 10.57 13.65
N ALA A 9 7.45 11.50 12.81
CA ALA A 9 7.43 11.32 11.38
C ALA A 9 8.85 11.25 10.80
N GLY A 10 9.82 11.99 11.37
CA GLY A 10 11.23 11.87 10.99
C GLY A 10 11.78 10.45 11.18
N VAL A 11 11.43 9.78 12.29
CA VAL A 11 11.82 8.38 12.55
C VAL A 11 11.17 7.43 11.54
N LEU A 12 9.88 7.64 11.25
CA LEU A 12 9.15 6.87 10.24
C LEU A 12 9.83 6.94 8.87
N PHE A 13 10.03 8.14 8.33
CA PHE A 13 10.56 8.31 6.98
C PHE A 13 11.99 7.80 6.88
N LYS A 14 12.81 7.98 7.92
CA LYS A 14 14.17 7.42 7.94
C LYS A 14 14.16 5.89 7.85
N ALA A 15 13.24 5.24 8.55
CA ALA A 15 13.09 3.78 8.52
C ALA A 15 12.60 3.30 7.14
N LEU A 16 11.59 3.97 6.58
CA LEU A 16 11.05 3.66 5.25
C LEU A 16 12.07 3.88 4.13
N GLU A 17 12.80 4.98 4.12
CA GLU A 17 13.84 5.26 3.11
C GLU A 17 14.98 4.23 3.16
N LYS A 18 15.42 3.86 4.37
CA LYS A 18 16.42 2.81 4.54
C LYS A 18 15.92 1.48 3.98
N SER A 19 14.68 1.14 4.27
CA SER A 19 14.03 -0.09 3.80
C SER A 19 13.87 -0.08 2.27
N PHE A 20 13.31 0.99 1.70
CA PHE A 20 13.16 1.19 0.26
C PHE A 20 14.50 1.06 -0.47
N SER A 21 15.53 1.78 -0.03
CA SER A 21 16.87 1.71 -0.61
C SER A 21 17.43 0.29 -0.62
N SER A 22 17.28 -0.45 0.48
CA SER A 22 17.70 -1.85 0.57
C SER A 22 16.95 -2.76 -0.40
N VAL A 23 15.63 -2.58 -0.53
CA VAL A 23 14.80 -3.38 -1.46
C VAL A 23 15.14 -3.08 -2.91
N SER A 24 15.32 -1.81 -3.25
CA SER A 24 15.73 -1.41 -4.60
C SER A 24 17.06 -2.05 -4.97
N LEU A 25 18.02 -2.08 -4.04
CA LEU A 25 19.30 -2.75 -4.26
C LEU A 25 19.13 -4.26 -4.46
N ALA A 26 18.22 -4.90 -3.73
CA ALA A 26 17.95 -6.33 -3.86
C ALA A 26 17.33 -6.69 -5.23
N ILE A 27 16.31 -5.92 -5.66
CA ILE A 27 15.52 -6.16 -6.88
C ILE A 27 16.27 -5.73 -8.14
N PHE A 28 16.85 -4.53 -8.14
CA PHE A 28 17.42 -3.90 -9.33
C PHE A 28 18.95 -3.93 -9.38
N LYS A 29 19.61 -4.41 -8.32
CA LYS A 29 21.09 -4.36 -8.15
C LYS A 29 21.66 -2.93 -8.14
N LYS A 30 20.79 -1.93 -7.98
CA LYS A 30 21.10 -0.50 -7.95
C LYS A 30 20.00 0.24 -7.17
N GLY A 31 20.36 1.31 -6.47
CA GLY A 31 19.36 2.21 -5.88
C GLY A 31 18.60 2.97 -6.97
N ILE A 32 17.33 3.25 -6.74
CA ILE A 32 16.44 3.95 -7.70
C ILE A 32 16.02 5.35 -7.21
N GLY A 33 16.70 5.90 -6.20
CA GLY A 33 16.37 7.20 -5.61
C GLY A 33 15.55 7.09 -4.30
N HIS A 34 14.83 8.16 -3.98
CA HIS A 34 14.05 8.29 -2.75
C HIS A 34 12.64 7.71 -2.90
N LEU A 35 12.08 7.14 -1.83
CA LEU A 35 10.73 6.57 -1.81
C LEU A 35 9.70 7.59 -2.29
N GLN A 36 9.80 8.83 -1.82
CA GLN A 36 8.83 9.88 -2.12
C GLN A 36 8.86 10.32 -3.60
N THR A 37 9.99 10.19 -4.29
CA THR A 37 10.09 10.48 -5.74
C THR A 37 9.21 9.54 -6.57
N HIS A 38 8.89 8.37 -6.02
CA HIS A 38 8.09 7.34 -6.69
C HIS A 38 6.63 7.30 -6.24
N SER A 39 6.16 8.25 -5.41
CA SER A 39 4.81 8.16 -4.80
C SER A 39 3.67 8.01 -5.80
N ASP A 40 3.74 8.69 -6.95
CA ASP A 40 2.69 8.63 -7.97
C ASP A 40 2.64 7.26 -8.65
N PHE A 41 3.81 6.65 -8.88
CA PHE A 41 3.91 5.29 -9.41
C PHE A 41 3.41 4.26 -8.40
N LEU A 42 3.87 4.36 -7.15
CA LEU A 42 3.51 3.44 -6.08
C LEU A 42 2.02 3.55 -5.72
N SER A 43 1.40 4.73 -5.84
CA SER A 43 -0.02 4.89 -5.54
C SER A 43 -0.96 4.49 -6.69
N ALA A 44 -0.45 3.94 -7.80
CA ALA A 44 -1.25 3.70 -9.01
C ALA A 44 -2.38 2.67 -8.84
N TYR A 45 -2.20 1.71 -7.92
CA TYR A 45 -3.13 0.60 -7.68
C TYR A 45 -4.01 0.78 -6.44
N ILE A 46 -3.76 1.81 -5.63
CA ILE A 46 -4.49 2.02 -4.38
C ILE A 46 -5.64 3.00 -4.55
N SER A 47 -6.69 2.80 -3.78
CA SER A 47 -7.71 3.82 -3.62
C SER A 47 -7.12 5.06 -2.94
N PRO A 48 -7.37 6.29 -3.45
CA PRO A 48 -6.88 7.50 -2.81
C PRO A 48 -7.36 7.58 -1.37
N GLN A 49 -6.43 7.75 -0.44
CA GLN A 49 -6.77 7.90 0.96
C GLN A 49 -7.55 9.20 1.18
N LYS A 50 -8.67 9.10 1.87
CA LYS A 50 -9.51 10.26 2.19
C LYS A 50 -9.12 10.79 3.56
N LYS A 51 -9.33 12.09 3.74
CA LYS A 51 -9.11 12.78 5.00
C LYS A 51 -10.25 13.72 5.33
N SER A 52 -10.52 13.87 6.62
CA SER A 52 -11.46 14.84 7.18
C SER A 52 -10.89 15.41 8.49
N LYS A 53 -11.57 16.41 9.07
CA LYS A 53 -11.24 16.91 10.41
C LYS A 53 -12.09 16.19 11.45
N SER A 54 -11.47 15.87 12.58
CA SER A 54 -12.20 15.42 13.75
C SER A 54 -13.25 16.47 14.16
N CYS A 55 -14.48 16.03 14.43
CA CYS A 55 -15.53 16.90 14.96
C CYS A 55 -15.30 17.30 16.42
N PHE A 56 -14.32 16.70 17.12
CA PHE A 56 -14.01 16.99 18.52
C PHE A 56 -12.75 17.84 18.69
N SER A 57 -11.63 17.47 18.05
CA SER A 57 -10.35 18.18 18.18
C SER A 57 -9.97 19.02 16.97
N GLY A 58 -10.60 18.79 15.82
CA GLY A 58 -10.17 19.37 14.55
C GLY A 58 -8.91 18.76 13.93
N SER A 59 -8.34 17.70 14.55
CA SER A 59 -7.20 16.97 14.01
C SER A 59 -7.53 16.28 12.68
N GLU A 60 -6.52 15.98 11.86
CA GLU A 60 -6.73 15.21 10.63
C GLU A 60 -7.06 13.75 10.94
N VAL A 61 -8.10 13.24 10.30
CA VAL A 61 -8.60 11.86 10.41
C VAL A 61 -8.59 11.22 9.03
N PHE A 62 -7.95 10.07 8.90
CA PHE A 62 -7.79 9.34 7.65
C PHE A 62 -8.78 8.17 7.58
N PHE A 63 -9.28 7.85 6.38
CA PHE A 63 -10.20 6.74 6.17
C PHE A 63 -10.20 6.25 4.71
N SER A 64 -10.53 4.97 4.51
CA SER A 64 -10.60 4.33 3.19
C SER A 64 -12.02 4.24 2.61
N ALA A 65 -13.01 3.98 3.46
CA ALA A 65 -14.37 3.70 3.01
C ALA A 65 -15.09 4.92 2.38
N PRO A 66 -16.02 4.69 1.43
CA PRO A 66 -16.92 5.73 0.97
C PRO A 66 -17.92 6.09 2.07
N TYR A 67 -17.85 7.34 2.54
CA TYR A 67 -18.82 7.90 3.48
C TYR A 67 -19.59 9.05 2.83
N SER A 68 -20.73 9.39 3.42
CA SER A 68 -21.49 10.59 3.05
C SER A 68 -20.62 11.85 3.18
N PRO A 69 -20.71 12.83 2.26
CA PRO A 69 -20.00 14.11 2.39
C PRO A 69 -20.31 14.89 3.69
N LYS A 70 -21.46 14.59 4.33
CA LYS A 70 -21.89 15.20 5.60
C LYS A 70 -21.49 14.38 6.84
N ALA A 71 -20.77 13.28 6.66
CA ALA A 71 -20.35 12.42 7.75
C ALA A 71 -19.43 13.18 8.72
N LYS A 72 -19.68 13.01 10.02
CA LYS A 72 -18.79 13.46 11.09
C LYS A 72 -17.73 12.39 11.34
N PHE A 73 -16.50 12.80 11.57
CA PHE A 73 -15.39 11.89 11.83
C PHE A 73 -14.73 12.18 13.17
N MET A 74 -14.13 11.16 13.76
CA MET A 74 -13.24 11.26 14.91
C MET A 74 -12.06 10.31 14.76
N ALA A 75 -10.93 10.63 15.41
CA ALA A 75 -9.85 9.67 15.56
C ALA A 75 -10.19 8.64 16.65
N LEU A 76 -9.63 7.43 16.57
CA LEU A 76 -9.91 6.36 17.54
C LEU A 76 -9.54 6.72 18.98
N GLU A 77 -8.46 7.50 19.15
CA GLU A 77 -8.03 8.04 20.46
C GLU A 77 -9.09 8.92 21.13
N GLU A 78 -10.05 9.44 20.36
CA GLU A 78 -11.10 10.34 20.83
C GLU A 78 -12.41 9.62 21.17
N LYS A 79 -12.46 8.28 21.09
CA LYS A 79 -13.69 7.50 21.31
C LYS A 79 -14.44 7.83 22.59
N ASN A 80 -13.72 8.26 23.64
CA ASN A 80 -14.31 8.62 24.93
C ASN A 80 -15.07 9.96 24.90
N LYS A 81 -14.81 10.84 23.91
CA LYS A 81 -15.50 12.12 23.71
C LYS A 81 -16.86 11.95 23.04
N ALA A 82 -17.07 10.87 22.29
CA ALA A 82 -18.30 10.58 21.56
C ALA A 82 -19.45 10.02 22.42
N ARG A 83 -19.42 10.25 23.74
CA ARG A 83 -20.52 9.82 24.62
C ARG A 83 -21.75 10.66 24.34
N SER A 84 -22.80 10.04 23.79
CA SER A 84 -24.08 10.70 23.62
C SER A 84 -24.66 11.03 25.00
N LYS A 85 -25.02 12.30 25.20
CA LYS A 85 -25.82 12.74 26.35
C LYS A 85 -27.30 12.54 26.04
N PHE A 86 -27.66 11.35 25.60
CA PHE A 86 -29.02 11.08 25.20
C PHE A 86 -29.80 10.56 26.42
N SER A 87 -30.91 11.23 26.76
CA SER A 87 -31.77 10.81 27.86
C SER A 87 -32.79 9.80 27.35
N ILE A 88 -33.11 8.79 28.16
CA ILE A 88 -34.19 7.84 27.83
C ILE A 88 -35.53 8.56 27.62
N ASN A 89 -35.72 9.72 28.26
CA ASN A 89 -36.91 10.55 28.13
C ASN A 89 -37.04 11.23 26.75
N ASP A 90 -35.97 11.26 25.95
CA ASP A 90 -35.96 11.84 24.61
C ASP A 90 -36.43 10.83 23.53
N ILE A 91 -36.57 9.53 23.88
CA ILE A 91 -37.14 8.49 23.01
C ILE A 91 -38.65 8.48 23.16
N LYS A 92 -39.37 9.08 22.19
CA LYS A 92 -40.84 9.01 22.13
C LYS A 92 -41.32 7.92 21.18
N ASP A 93 -40.55 7.67 20.13
CA ASP A 93 -40.84 6.80 19.01
C ASP A 93 -39.54 6.43 18.27
N ILE A 94 -39.65 5.60 17.23
CA ILE A 94 -38.51 5.19 16.42
C ILE A 94 -37.85 6.35 15.67
N ASP A 95 -38.62 7.38 15.29
CA ASP A 95 -38.12 8.53 14.51
C ASP A 95 -37.33 9.52 15.36
N SER A 96 -37.72 9.73 16.61
CA SER A 96 -36.97 10.50 17.61
C SER A 96 -35.67 9.79 17.97
N LEU A 97 -35.69 8.46 18.12
CA LEU A 97 -34.47 7.67 18.27
C LEU A 97 -33.56 7.80 17.04
N ALA A 98 -34.10 7.64 15.83
CA ALA A 98 -33.32 7.73 14.61
C ALA A 98 -32.68 9.12 14.42
N ARG A 99 -33.42 10.20 14.70
CA ARG A 99 -32.88 11.57 14.66
C ARG A 99 -31.78 11.79 15.70
N ALA A 100 -32.02 11.36 16.93
CA ALA A 100 -31.02 11.48 17.99
C ALA A 100 -29.75 10.70 17.68
N LEU A 101 -29.89 9.48 17.14
CA LEU A 101 -28.75 8.69 16.67
C LEU A 101 -28.05 9.36 15.49
N ALA A 102 -28.78 9.90 14.51
CA ALA A 102 -28.20 10.57 13.36
C ALA A 102 -27.40 11.83 13.74
N GLU A 103 -27.87 12.61 14.73
CA GLU A 103 -27.14 13.78 15.23
C GLU A 103 -25.82 13.42 15.92
N ASN A 104 -25.80 12.25 16.58
CA ASN A 104 -24.66 11.74 17.35
C ASN A 104 -23.82 10.71 16.58
N ALA A 105 -24.20 10.36 15.35
CA ALA A 105 -23.46 9.41 14.53
C ALA A 105 -22.12 10.03 14.10
N VAL A 106 -21.04 9.42 14.57
CA VAL A 106 -19.67 9.81 14.23
C VAL A 106 -18.90 8.58 13.76
N TYR A 107 -18.26 8.68 12.61
CA TYR A 107 -17.41 7.62 12.07
C TYR A 107 -16.00 7.70 12.65
N CYS A 108 -15.41 6.53 12.89
CA CYS A 108 -14.04 6.44 13.38
C CYS A 108 -13.07 6.20 12.22
N GLY A 109 -12.16 7.14 12.02
CA GLY A 109 -10.99 6.96 11.15
C GLY A 109 -9.70 6.89 11.97
N SER A 110 -8.57 6.87 11.27
CA SER A 110 -7.23 6.70 11.84
C SER A 110 -7.20 5.57 12.90
N LYS A 111 -7.81 4.42 12.57
CA LYS A 111 -7.96 3.30 13.48
C LYS A 111 -6.62 2.60 13.67
N ILE A 112 -5.88 2.96 14.72
CA ILE A 112 -4.61 2.33 15.08
C ILE A 112 -4.82 1.44 16.31
N ILE A 113 -4.71 0.12 16.14
CA ILE A 113 -5.09 -0.88 17.15
C ILE A 113 -3.92 -1.85 17.38
N GLY A 114 -3.82 -2.40 18.59
CA GLY A 114 -2.79 -3.41 18.90
C GLY A 114 -1.40 -2.81 19.07
N ASN A 115 -0.37 -3.59 18.76
CA ASN A 115 1.03 -3.20 18.92
C ASN A 115 1.54 -2.45 17.67
N CYS A 116 1.18 -1.17 17.56
CA CYS A 116 1.57 -0.32 16.44
C CYS A 116 2.60 0.74 16.84
N GLY A 117 3.51 1.07 15.91
CA GLY A 117 4.50 2.14 16.12
C GLY A 117 4.84 2.88 14.83
N HIS A 118 5.04 4.19 14.92
CA HIS A 118 5.39 5.06 13.79
C HIS A 118 4.39 4.94 12.62
N VAL A 119 3.14 5.33 12.86
CA VAL A 119 2.08 5.31 11.85
C VAL A 119 1.70 6.75 11.50
N HIS A 120 1.67 7.09 10.21
CA HIS A 120 1.34 8.44 9.75
C HIS A 120 0.45 8.42 8.52
N SER A 121 -0.61 9.24 8.53
CA SER A 121 -1.59 9.29 7.44
C SER A 121 -2.11 7.91 7.07
N SER A 122 -2.61 7.15 8.03
CA SER A 122 -3.04 5.76 7.81
C SER A 122 -4.32 5.45 8.59
N ASP A 123 -5.09 4.48 8.09
CA ASP A 123 -6.33 4.02 8.71
C ASP A 123 -6.37 2.50 8.78
N ASN A 124 -7.05 1.97 9.80
CA ASN A 124 -7.22 0.53 10.01
C ASN A 124 -5.89 -0.24 10.02
N VAL A 125 -4.99 0.17 10.91
CA VAL A 125 -3.67 -0.42 11.11
C VAL A 125 -3.66 -1.23 12.40
N SER A 126 -3.28 -2.50 12.33
CA SER A 126 -3.21 -3.41 13.46
C SER A 126 -1.85 -4.11 13.55
N ASP A 127 -1.24 -4.11 14.73
CA ASP A 127 0.02 -4.80 15.03
C ASP A 127 1.17 -4.51 14.04
N SER A 128 1.32 -3.25 13.60
CA SER A 128 2.21 -2.90 12.48
C SER A 128 3.14 -1.72 12.78
N PHE A 129 4.31 -1.72 12.12
CA PHE A 129 5.35 -0.70 12.33
C PHE A 129 5.76 -0.02 11.03
N TYR A 130 6.03 1.28 11.11
CA TYR A 130 6.48 2.10 9.98
C TYR A 130 5.50 2.10 8.81
N VAL A 131 4.32 2.68 9.03
CA VAL A 131 3.21 2.68 8.05
C VAL A 131 2.91 4.10 7.59
N TYR A 132 2.89 4.32 6.27
CA TYR A 132 2.65 5.62 5.66
C TYR A 132 1.61 5.57 4.53
N LEU A 133 0.64 6.48 4.51
CA LEU A 133 -0.34 6.63 3.42
C LEU A 133 -0.94 5.30 2.96
N SER A 134 -1.35 4.49 3.94
CA SER A 134 -1.82 3.12 3.73
C SER A 134 -3.05 2.81 4.57
N HIS A 135 -3.87 1.86 4.13
CA HIS A 135 -5.05 1.42 4.87
C HIS A 135 -5.28 -0.08 4.82
N ASP A 136 -5.99 -0.59 5.84
CA ASP A 136 -6.28 -2.01 6.03
C ASP A 136 -4.99 -2.84 6.14
N ILE A 137 -4.15 -2.46 7.11
CA ILE A 137 -2.81 -3.00 7.33
C ILE A 137 -2.80 -3.90 8.57
N LEU A 138 -2.40 -5.15 8.40
CA LEU A 138 -2.35 -6.12 9.49
C LEU A 138 -0.94 -6.72 9.60
N LYS A 139 -0.38 -6.69 10.82
CA LYS A 139 0.83 -7.41 11.22
C LYS A 139 2.04 -7.18 10.29
N SER A 140 2.26 -5.95 9.84
CA SER A 140 3.21 -5.64 8.77
C SER A 140 4.27 -4.61 9.18
N GLU A 141 5.42 -4.62 8.50
CA GLU A 141 6.54 -3.72 8.74
C GLU A 141 7.02 -3.05 7.44
N TYR A 142 7.33 -1.75 7.52
CA TYR A 142 7.84 -0.91 6.43
C TYR A 142 6.89 -0.89 5.22
N ILE A 143 5.79 -0.17 5.38
CA ILE A 143 4.68 -0.11 4.43
C ILE A 143 4.45 1.33 3.99
N ALA A 144 4.34 1.53 2.67
CA ALA A 144 3.95 2.81 2.10
C ALA A 144 3.07 2.63 0.87
N PHE A 145 2.02 3.46 0.75
CA PHE A 145 1.12 3.45 -0.40
C PHE A 145 0.47 2.07 -0.63
N CYS A 146 -0.05 1.43 0.43
CA CYS A 146 -0.62 0.08 0.35
C CYS A 146 -2.07 -0.01 0.83
N GLU A 147 -2.77 -0.99 0.28
CA GLU A 147 -4.15 -1.37 0.61
C GLU A 147 -4.22 -2.90 0.82
N LEU A 148 -4.89 -3.33 1.91
CA LEU A 148 -5.17 -4.74 2.22
C LEU A 148 -3.90 -5.61 2.29
N THR A 149 -3.18 -5.54 3.40
CA THR A 149 -1.92 -6.29 3.60
C THR A 149 -2.00 -7.21 4.82
N ILE A 150 -1.47 -8.45 4.71
CA ILE A 150 -1.35 -9.37 5.85
C ILE A 150 0.07 -9.98 5.91
N ASN A 151 0.78 -9.68 7.00
CA ASN A 151 2.10 -10.16 7.46
C ASN A 151 3.31 -9.82 6.56
N SER A 152 3.59 -8.54 6.31
CA SER A 152 4.53 -8.11 5.27
C SER A 152 5.87 -7.57 5.76
N LYS A 153 6.98 -7.80 5.06
CA LYS A 153 8.31 -7.26 5.40
C LYS A 153 9.05 -6.66 4.19
N HIS A 154 8.31 -6.11 3.23
CA HIS A 154 8.28 -4.70 2.79
C HIS A 154 7.45 -4.68 1.49
N LEU A 155 6.50 -3.76 1.37
CA LEU A 155 5.73 -3.52 0.15
C LEU A 155 5.57 -2.02 -0.04
N PHE A 156 5.85 -1.50 -1.23
CA PHE A 156 5.60 -0.09 -1.54
C PHE A 156 4.77 0.01 -2.82
N GLY A 157 3.48 0.33 -2.68
CA GLY A 157 2.55 0.57 -3.79
C GLY A 157 1.51 -0.50 -4.13
N CYS A 158 1.27 -1.45 -3.22
CA CYS A 158 0.52 -2.67 -3.54
C CYS A 158 -0.95 -2.63 -3.12
N SER A 159 -1.81 -3.32 -3.88
CA SER A 159 -3.21 -3.56 -3.52
C SER A 159 -3.48 -5.06 -3.40
N SER A 160 -4.02 -5.50 -2.26
CA SER A 160 -4.37 -6.89 -1.92
C SER A 160 -3.17 -7.86 -1.93
N THR A 161 -2.60 -8.12 -0.74
CA THR A 161 -1.37 -8.92 -0.59
C THR A 161 -1.28 -9.75 0.70
N GLY A 162 -0.47 -10.81 0.67
CA GLY A 162 0.13 -11.47 1.85
C GLY A 162 0.74 -12.85 1.55
N GLU A 163 1.76 -13.41 2.19
CA GLU A 163 2.86 -12.92 3.03
C GLU A 163 4.07 -12.55 2.12
N THR A 164 5.04 -11.72 2.53
CA THR A 164 5.99 -11.03 1.60
C THR A 164 7.36 -10.65 2.20
N GLU A 165 8.39 -10.66 1.34
CA GLU A 165 9.76 -10.09 1.41
C GLU A 165 10.30 -10.04 -0.04
N PHE A 166 10.23 -9.01 -0.88
CA PHE A 166 9.77 -7.64 -0.86
C PHE A 166 9.00 -7.42 -2.19
N CYS A 167 8.18 -6.39 -2.33
CA CYS A 167 7.56 -6.09 -3.63
C CYS A 167 7.27 -4.59 -3.82
N ILE A 168 7.48 -4.09 -5.04
CA ILE A 168 7.27 -2.68 -5.39
C ILE A 168 6.26 -2.62 -6.54
N ASN A 169 5.09 -2.06 -6.25
CA ASN A 169 3.93 -1.86 -7.14
C ASN A 169 3.31 -3.13 -7.76
N ALA A 170 2.88 -4.09 -6.94
CA ALA A 170 2.11 -5.24 -7.43
C ALA A 170 0.67 -5.27 -6.92
N THR A 171 -0.20 -5.95 -7.66
CA THR A 171 -1.61 -6.11 -7.30
C THR A 171 -2.00 -7.59 -7.25
N GLU A 172 -2.82 -7.97 -6.28
CA GLU A 172 -3.35 -9.32 -6.12
C GLU A 172 -2.25 -10.39 -6.06
N THR A 173 -1.37 -10.29 -5.07
CA THR A 173 -0.25 -11.25 -4.94
C THR A 173 -0.36 -12.10 -3.68
N TYR A 174 0.04 -13.37 -3.80
CA TYR A 174 0.08 -14.31 -2.68
C TYR A 174 1.40 -15.09 -2.68
N ARG A 175 2.16 -14.98 -1.58
CA ARG A 175 3.49 -15.60 -1.44
C ARG A 175 4.41 -15.31 -2.62
N ALA A 176 4.51 -14.03 -2.97
CA ALA A 176 5.36 -13.59 -4.06
C ALA A 176 6.54 -12.75 -3.54
N THR A 177 7.76 -13.04 -3.99
CA THR A 177 8.99 -12.41 -3.48
C THR A 177 9.80 -11.75 -4.61
N ARG A 178 10.36 -10.57 -4.36
CA ARG A 178 11.13 -9.79 -5.36
C ARG A 178 10.31 -9.54 -6.63
N VAL A 179 9.15 -8.93 -6.43
CA VAL A 179 8.23 -8.58 -7.51
C VAL A 179 8.30 -7.09 -7.80
N PHE A 180 8.32 -6.75 -9.09
CA PHE A 180 8.20 -5.39 -9.58
C PHE A 180 7.09 -5.32 -10.63
N GLU A 181 6.15 -4.38 -10.46
CA GLU A 181 5.12 -4.06 -11.46
C GLU A 181 4.42 -5.30 -12.01
N SER A 182 3.76 -6.08 -11.17
CA SER A 182 3.11 -7.33 -11.59
C SER A 182 1.70 -7.48 -11.01
N ALA A 183 0.84 -8.22 -11.70
CA ALA A 183 -0.54 -8.45 -11.30
C ALA A 183 -0.86 -9.94 -11.27
N ILE A 184 -1.61 -10.37 -10.26
CA ILE A 184 -2.06 -11.76 -10.10
C ILE A 184 -0.88 -12.74 -10.09
N ALA A 185 -0.11 -12.72 -9.00
CA ALA A 185 1.06 -13.58 -8.83
C ALA A 185 0.92 -14.48 -7.60
N VAL A 186 1.09 -15.79 -7.79
CA VAL A 186 0.91 -16.79 -6.73
C VAL A 186 2.14 -17.68 -6.63
N ASN A 187 2.72 -17.83 -5.43
CA ASN A 187 3.89 -18.67 -5.15
C ASN A 187 5.04 -18.43 -6.15
N SER A 188 5.39 -17.17 -6.41
CA SER A 188 6.31 -16.80 -7.49
C SER A 188 7.43 -15.87 -7.03
N THR A 189 8.56 -15.86 -7.73
CA THR A 189 9.71 -15.00 -7.39
C THR A 189 10.33 -14.36 -8.62
N ASP A 190 10.97 -13.20 -8.44
CA ASP A 190 11.69 -12.48 -9.50
C ASP A 190 10.79 -12.21 -10.72
N LEU A 191 9.65 -11.57 -10.48
CA LEU A 191 8.69 -11.19 -11.51
C LEU A 191 8.80 -9.70 -11.82
N TYR A 192 8.78 -9.38 -13.12
CA TYR A 192 8.93 -8.03 -13.63
C TYR A 192 7.96 -7.82 -14.79
N TYR A 193 6.96 -6.94 -14.63
CA TYR A 193 5.93 -6.72 -15.66
C TYR A 193 5.17 -8.01 -16.04
N CYS A 194 4.77 -8.78 -15.04
CA CYS A 194 4.07 -10.05 -15.25
C CYS A 194 2.57 -9.95 -14.94
N TYR A 195 1.77 -10.75 -15.64
CA TYR A 195 0.34 -10.88 -15.37
C TYR A 195 -0.06 -12.35 -15.29
N TYR A 196 -0.79 -12.74 -14.24
CA TYR A 196 -1.32 -14.09 -14.07
C TYR A 196 -0.21 -15.16 -14.14
N CYS A 197 0.68 -15.12 -13.15
CA CYS A 197 1.80 -16.06 -13.03
C CYS A 197 1.67 -16.91 -11.75
N ILE A 198 1.69 -18.23 -11.90
CA ILE A 198 1.52 -19.18 -10.79
C ILE A 198 2.71 -20.14 -10.74
N GLY A 199 3.44 -20.14 -9.62
CA GLY A 199 4.63 -20.99 -9.46
C GLY A 199 5.79 -20.60 -10.37
N CYS A 200 5.88 -19.33 -10.76
CA CYS A 200 6.88 -18.84 -11.71
C CYS A 200 8.13 -18.29 -11.00
N CYS A 201 9.27 -18.39 -11.65
CA CYS A 201 10.54 -17.84 -11.19
C CYS A 201 11.24 -17.15 -12.35
N ASP A 202 11.84 -15.98 -12.15
CA ASP A 202 12.68 -15.36 -13.18
C ASP A 202 11.91 -15.09 -14.49
N CYS A 203 10.89 -14.23 -14.42
CA CYS A 203 10.06 -13.87 -15.56
C CYS A 203 10.02 -12.37 -15.80
N PHE A 204 10.16 -11.97 -17.07
CA PHE A 204 9.95 -10.62 -17.57
C PHE A 204 8.84 -10.60 -18.61
N PHE A 205 7.96 -9.60 -18.57
CA PHE A 205 6.95 -9.37 -19.61
C PHE A 205 6.19 -10.64 -19.99
N SER A 206 5.80 -11.42 -18.98
CA SER A 206 5.24 -12.75 -19.15
C SER A 206 3.82 -12.81 -18.62
N PHE A 207 2.94 -13.40 -19.41
CA PHE A 207 1.49 -13.34 -19.24
C PHE A 207 0.91 -14.75 -19.29
N ASN A 208 0.05 -15.10 -18.33
CA ASN A 208 -0.64 -16.39 -18.26
C ASN A 208 0.31 -17.60 -18.21
N GLN A 209 1.27 -17.57 -17.28
CA GLN A 209 2.30 -18.60 -17.15
C GLN A 209 2.12 -19.44 -15.88
N HIS A 210 2.42 -20.74 -16.00
CA HIS A 210 2.29 -21.70 -14.90
C HIS A 210 3.55 -22.56 -14.79
N SER A 211 4.20 -22.54 -13.62
CA SER A 211 5.40 -23.37 -13.33
C SER A 211 6.51 -23.18 -14.37
N LYS A 212 6.70 -21.94 -14.85
CA LYS A 212 7.73 -21.58 -15.84
C LYS A 212 8.85 -20.80 -15.19
N SER A 213 10.04 -20.92 -15.81
CA SER A 213 11.21 -20.16 -15.41
C SER A 213 12.02 -19.68 -16.60
N ASN A 214 12.80 -18.60 -16.39
CA ASN A 214 13.67 -17.99 -17.41
C ASN A 214 12.87 -17.50 -18.63
N MET A 215 11.77 -16.80 -18.36
CA MET A 215 10.85 -16.33 -19.40
C MET A 215 11.10 -14.85 -19.71
N ILE A 216 11.14 -14.50 -20.99
CA ILE A 216 11.06 -13.11 -21.46
C ILE A 216 10.05 -13.05 -22.59
N GLY A 217 8.98 -12.26 -22.44
CA GLY A 217 7.99 -12.10 -23.51
C GLY A 217 7.27 -13.41 -23.87
N ASN A 218 6.95 -14.25 -22.88
CA ASN A 218 6.41 -15.61 -23.06
C ASN A 218 7.31 -16.61 -23.82
N ASN A 219 8.59 -16.28 -24.06
CA ASN A 219 9.55 -17.23 -24.60
C ASN A 219 10.46 -17.77 -23.49
N GLN A 220 10.63 -19.09 -23.43
CA GLN A 220 11.51 -19.75 -22.46
C GLN A 220 12.92 -19.82 -23.02
N LEU A 221 13.88 -19.21 -22.32
CA LEU A 221 15.25 -19.11 -22.77
C LEU A 221 16.17 -20.11 -22.07
N GLY A 222 17.35 -20.32 -22.66
CA GLY A 222 18.45 -20.98 -21.99
C GLY A 222 18.93 -20.17 -20.77
N ARG A 223 19.47 -20.84 -19.76
CA ARG A 223 19.88 -20.19 -18.49
C ARG A 223 20.88 -19.06 -18.69
N GLU A 224 21.89 -19.27 -19.53
CA GLU A 224 22.96 -18.29 -19.78
C GLU A 224 22.44 -17.08 -20.55
N GLU A 225 21.65 -17.34 -21.60
CA GLU A 225 20.97 -16.30 -22.39
C GLU A 225 20.05 -15.45 -21.51
N TYR A 226 19.21 -16.09 -20.69
CA TYR A 226 18.34 -15.42 -19.74
C TYR A 226 19.12 -14.56 -18.74
N ALA A 227 20.20 -15.09 -18.15
CA ALA A 227 20.99 -14.37 -17.17
C ALA A 227 21.64 -13.10 -17.77
N SER A 228 22.09 -13.17 -19.02
CA SER A 228 22.61 -12.01 -19.75
C SER A 228 21.53 -10.94 -19.95
N LEU A 229 20.38 -11.33 -20.50
CA LEU A 229 19.28 -10.41 -20.78
C LEU A 229 18.67 -9.82 -19.49
N LYS A 230 18.52 -10.61 -18.43
CA LYS A 230 18.03 -10.14 -17.12
C LYS A 230 18.91 -9.01 -16.58
N LYS A 231 20.24 -9.13 -16.69
CA LYS A 231 21.17 -8.10 -16.23
C LYS A 231 20.97 -6.78 -16.99
N GLU A 232 20.83 -6.85 -18.31
CA GLU A 232 20.61 -5.68 -19.16
C GLU A 232 19.27 -5.01 -18.86
N LEU A 233 18.19 -5.80 -18.78
CA LEU A 233 16.85 -5.30 -18.47
C LEU A 233 16.78 -4.64 -17.09
N LEU A 234 17.36 -5.26 -16.05
CA LEU A 234 17.39 -4.66 -14.70
C LEU A 234 18.20 -3.37 -14.66
N SER A 235 19.33 -3.32 -15.36
CA SER A 235 20.15 -2.11 -15.43
C SER A 235 19.40 -0.97 -16.11
N GLN A 236 18.68 -1.26 -17.19
CA GLN A 236 17.87 -0.28 -17.90
C GLN A 236 16.71 0.22 -17.02
N LEU A 237 15.96 -0.70 -16.39
CA LEU A 237 14.86 -0.34 -15.48
C LEU A 237 15.33 0.54 -14.31
N ALA A 238 16.48 0.20 -13.70
CA ALA A 238 17.03 1.00 -12.62
C ALA A 238 17.39 2.42 -13.06
N SER A 239 17.98 2.57 -14.24
CA SER A 239 18.35 3.86 -14.83
C SER A 239 17.11 4.72 -15.15
N ASP A 240 16.07 4.10 -15.70
CA ASP A 240 14.83 4.81 -16.01
C ASP A 240 14.13 5.29 -14.73
N LEU A 241 14.08 4.47 -13.68
CA LEU A 241 13.53 4.85 -12.38
C LEU A 241 14.36 5.96 -11.70
N GLU A 242 15.70 5.84 -11.68
CA GLU A 242 16.59 6.83 -11.07
C GLU A 242 16.51 8.21 -11.76
N SER A 243 16.37 8.21 -13.10
CA SER A 243 16.20 9.45 -13.87
C SER A 243 14.81 10.08 -13.74
N GLY A 244 13.92 9.49 -12.95
CA GLY A 244 12.54 9.95 -12.80
C GLY A 244 11.70 9.79 -14.06
N LYS A 245 12.14 8.97 -15.02
CA LYS A 245 11.30 8.65 -16.17
C LYS A 245 10.08 7.89 -15.69
N ARG A 246 8.93 8.28 -16.23
CA ARG A 246 7.70 7.54 -15.98
C ARG A 246 7.83 6.14 -16.58
N VAL A 247 7.92 5.14 -15.70
CA VAL A 247 7.78 3.75 -16.09
C VAL A 247 6.31 3.44 -16.36
N PRO A 248 5.98 2.62 -17.37
CA PRO A 248 4.61 2.19 -17.59
C PRO A 248 4.14 1.37 -16.38
N ASN A 249 2.84 1.40 -16.11
CA ASN A 249 2.20 0.43 -15.23
C ASN A 249 1.26 -0.48 -16.05
N LEU A 250 1.02 -1.70 -15.58
CA LEU A 250 0.19 -2.68 -16.26
C LEU A 250 -1.22 -2.14 -16.48
N LYS A 251 -1.73 -1.33 -15.54
CA LYS A 251 -3.04 -0.66 -15.68
C LYS A 251 -3.10 0.23 -16.93
N GLY A 252 -2.05 1.00 -17.19
CA GLY A 252 -1.96 1.85 -18.38
C GLY A 252 -1.73 1.07 -19.68
N MET A 253 -1.13 -0.12 -19.60
CA MET A 253 -0.88 -0.97 -20.77
C MET A 253 -2.12 -1.73 -21.25
N VAL A 254 -2.99 -2.16 -20.33
CA VAL A 254 -4.21 -2.93 -20.66
C VAL A 254 -5.33 -2.03 -21.20
N GLY A 255 -5.18 -0.70 -21.11
CA GLY A 255 -6.19 0.28 -21.48
C GLY A 255 -7.28 0.39 -20.40
N ASN A 256 -7.89 1.57 -20.28
CA ASN A 256 -9.07 1.75 -19.43
C ASN A 256 -10.25 1.02 -20.09
N GLN A 257 -10.40 -0.28 -19.81
CA GLN A 257 -11.62 -1.02 -20.12
C GLN A 257 -12.75 -0.61 -19.18
#